data_AF-A0A821Q140-F1
#
_entry.id   AF-A0A821Q140-F1
#
_cell.length_a   1.000
_cell.length_b   1.000
_cell.length_c   1.000
_cell.angle_alpha   90.00
_cell.angle_beta   90.00
_cell.angle_gamma   90.00
#
_symmetry.space_group_name_H-M   'P 1'
#
loop_
_entity.id
_entity.type
_entity.pdbx_description
1 polymer ?
#
loop_
_entity_poly.entity_id
_entity_poly.type
_entity_poly.pdbx_seq_one_letter_code
_entity_poly.pdbx_strand_id
1 'polypeptide(L)' 'LVSWNISYEKLANVDEKCVILVWIEHDNRWSLELINDRNHPVIDMSWSHDGLMTVICYEDGFILTDPVTGQRYWSTL' A
#
# COMPACT_ATOMS: atom_id res chain seq x y z
N LEU A 1 3.74 -8.45 -6.06
CA LEU A 1 2.31 -8.04 -6.07
C LEU A 1 2.20 -6.63 -6.63
N VAL A 2 1.08 -6.28 -7.27
CA VAL A 2 0.80 -4.93 -7.77
C VAL A 2 -0.67 -4.61 -7.58
N SER A 3 -1.00 -3.37 -7.19
CA SER A 3 -2.38 -2.95 -6.97
C SER A 3 -2.57 -1.48 -7.31
N TRP A 4 -3.58 -1.19 -8.13
CA TRP A 4 -3.89 0.15 -8.62
C TRP A 4 -5.01 0.78 -7.80
N ASN A 5 -4.83 2.04 -7.44
CA ASN A 5 -5.88 2.91 -6.95
C ASN A 5 -6.18 3.96 -8.02
N ILE A 6 -7.14 3.65 -8.89
CA ILE A 6 -7.49 4.51 -10.03
C ILE A 6 -8.06 5.84 -9.54
N SER A 7 -8.87 5.82 -8.47
CA SER A 7 -9.52 7.02 -7.92
C SER A 7 -8.56 8.08 -7.41
N TYR A 8 -7.37 7.65 -6.96
CA TYR A 8 -6.34 8.52 -6.37
C TYR A 8 -5.02 8.49 -7.14
N GLU A 9 -5.01 7.89 -8.33
CA GLU A 9 -3.85 7.80 -9.22
C GLU A 9 -2.59 7.26 -8.51
N LYS A 10 -2.80 6.23 -7.68
CA LYS A 10 -1.71 5.54 -6.96
C LYS A 10 -1.46 4.15 -7.50
N LEU A 11 -0.20 3.76 -7.47
CA LEU A 11 0.27 2.42 -7.77
C LEU A 11 1.05 1.90 -6.58
N ALA A 12 0.63 0.77 -6.02
CA ALA A 12 1.42 0.09 -5.02
C ALA A 12 2.02 -1.18 -5.62
N ASN A 13 3.31 -1.41 -5.39
CA ASN A 13 3.99 -2.65 -5.77
C ASN A 13 4.83 -3.18 -4.61
N VAL A 14 5.01 -4.50 -4.59
CA VAL A 14 5.93 -5.19 -3.67
C VAL A 14 7.13 -5.68 -4.45
N ASP A 15 8.34 -5.33 -4.01
CA ASP A 15 9.60 -5.76 -4.62
C ASP A 15 10.06 -7.16 -4.13
N GLU A 16 11.20 -7.63 -4.63
CA GLU A 16 11.78 -8.93 -4.27
C GLU A 16 12.21 -9.03 -2.80
N LYS A 17 12.34 -7.90 -2.10
CA LYS A 17 12.69 -7.81 -0.68
C LYS A 17 11.47 -7.66 0.21
N CYS A 18 10.27 -7.83 -0.34
CA CYS A 18 8.99 -7.63 0.35
C CYS A 18 8.75 -6.18 0.81
N VAL A 19 9.46 -5.22 0.23
CA VAL A 19 9.24 -3.80 0.50
C VAL A 19 8.09 -3.30 -0.36
N ILE A 20 7.15 -2.59 0.26
CA ILE A 20 6.05 -1.95 -0.43
C ILE A 20 6.50 -0.56 -0.87
N LEU A 21 6.35 -0.28 -2.16
CA LEU A 21 6.56 1.02 -2.75
C LEU A 21 5.20 1.54 -3.24
N VAL A 22 4.84 2.75 -2.82
CA VAL A 22 3.65 3.44 -3.31
C VAL A 22 4.10 4.63 -4.14
N TRP A 23 3.62 4.65 -5.38
CA TRP A 23 3.85 5.69 -6.35
C TRP A 23 2.58 6.51 -6.50
N ILE A 24 2.76 7.82 -6.72
CA ILE A 24 1.69 8.75 -7.04
C ILE A 24 1.98 9.41 -8.39
N GLU A 25 0.94 9.54 -9.21
CA GLU A 25 0.99 10.36 -10.42
C GLU A 25 0.68 11.81 -10.07
N HIS A 26 1.50 12.73 -10.57
CA HIS A 26 1.15 14.13 -10.64
C HIS A 26 1.65 14.71 -11.97
N ASP A 27 0.76 15.36 -12.73
CA ASP A 27 1.05 15.96 -14.04
C ASP A 27 1.73 14.99 -15.03
N ASN A 28 1.19 13.78 -15.20
CA ASN A 28 1.77 12.74 -16.08
C ASN A 28 3.19 12.30 -15.68
N ARG A 29 3.53 12.45 -14.39
CA ARG A 29 4.81 12.00 -13.84
C ARG A 29 4.59 11.18 -12.59
N TRP A 30 5.19 9.99 -12.57
CA TRP A 30 5.19 9.11 -11.42
C TRP A 30 6.34 9.46 -10.49
N SER A 31 6.04 9.57 -9.19
CA SER A 31 7.02 9.76 -8.13
C SER A 31 6.76 8.80 -6.97
N LEU A 32 7.82 8.41 -6.27
CA LEU A 32 7.72 7.57 -5.09
C LEU A 32 7.19 8.41 -3.92
N GLU A 33 6.05 8.02 -3.37
CA GLU A 33 5.38 8.73 -2.28
C GLU A 33 5.68 8.07 -0.92
N LEU A 34 5.62 6.74 -0.86
CA LEU A 34 5.77 6.00 0.39
C LEU A 34 6.57 4.71 0.20
N ILE A 35 7.39 4.40 1.20
CA ILE A 35 8.10 3.14 1.36
C ILE A 35 7.64 2.52 2.67
N ASN A 36 7.16 1.27 2.63
CA ASN A 36 6.86 0.49 3.83
C ASN A 36 7.69 -0.78 3.83
N ASP A 37 8.72 -0.78 4.68
CA ASP A 37 9.59 -1.91 4.96
C ASP A 37 9.28 -2.43 6.36
N ARG A 38 8.48 -3.51 6.42
CA ARG A 38 8.12 -4.19 7.67
C ARG A 38 9.04 -5.37 7.96
N ASN A 39 10.00 -5.71 7.11
CA ASN A 39 10.81 -6.94 7.20
C ASN A 39 9.98 -8.24 7.29
N HIS A 40 8.76 -8.25 6.74
CA HIS A 40 7.90 -9.43 6.68
C HIS A 40 7.28 -9.58 5.28
N PRO A 41 7.17 -10.79 4.73
CA PRO A 41 6.60 -11.01 3.41
C PRO A 41 5.14 -10.57 3.30
N VAL A 42 4.83 -9.85 2.21
CA VAL A 42 3.47 -9.48 1.83
C VAL A 42 2.89 -10.59 0.96
N ILE A 43 1.75 -11.13 1.36
CA ILE A 43 1.07 -12.22 0.66
C ILE A 43 -0.09 -11.73 -0.20
N ASP A 44 -0.71 -10.60 0.15
CA ASP A 44 -1.77 -9.98 -0.67
C ASP A 44 -1.94 -8.49 -0.35
N MET A 45 -2.52 -7.74 -1.29
CA MET A 45 -2.90 -6.35 -1.10
C MET A 45 -4.04 -5.89 -2.02
N SER A 46 -4.89 -5.00 -1.52
CA SER A 46 -5.94 -4.39 -2.32
C SER A 46 -6.25 -2.97 -1.85
N TRP A 47 -6.81 -2.17 -2.76
CA TRP A 47 -7.50 -0.94 -2.43
C TRP A 47 -8.99 -1.23 -2.23
N SER A 48 -9.67 -0.44 -1.39
CA SER A 48 -11.12 -0.44 -1.28
C SER A 48 -11.76 0.03 -2.59
N HIS A 49 -13.04 -0.29 -2.79
CA HIS A 49 -13.76 0.08 -4.00
C HIS A 49 -13.77 1.60 -4.26
N ASP A 50 -13.84 2.41 -3.20
CA ASP A 50 -13.79 3.87 -3.25
C ASP A 50 -12.36 4.43 -3.28
N GLY A 51 -11.34 3.56 -3.17
CA GLY A 51 -9.93 3.95 -3.12
C GLY A 51 -9.50 4.66 -1.84
N LEU A 52 -10.36 4.78 -0.82
CA LEU A 52 -10.03 5.51 0.41
C LEU A 52 -9.15 4.72 1.37
N MET A 53 -9.16 3.39 1.27
CA MET A 53 -8.42 2.49 2.15
C MET A 53 -7.58 1.51 1.33
N THR A 54 -6.47 1.07 1.90
CA THR A 54 -5.72 -0.10 1.46
C THR A 54 -5.77 -1.17 2.54
N VAL A 55 -5.74 -2.43 2.12
CA VAL A 55 -5.48 -3.58 2.98
C VAL A 55 -4.22 -4.29 2.47
N ILE A 56 -3.37 -4.69 3.41
CA ILE A 56 -2.14 -5.44 3.15
C ILE A 56 -2.10 -6.62 4.12
N CYS A 57 -1.98 -7.82 3.59
CA CYS A 57 -1.87 -9.06 4.35
C CYS A 57 -0.42 -9.54 4.37
N TYR A 58 0.10 -9.85 5.55
CA TYR A 58 1.45 -10.37 5.75
C TYR A 58 1.42 -11.86 6.09
N GLU A 59 2.51 -12.56 5.79
CA GLU A 59 2.67 -13.99 6.05
C GLU A 59 2.61 -14.33 7.55
N ASP A 60 3.01 -13.41 8.43
CA ASP A 60 2.96 -13.56 9.89
C ASP A 60 1.56 -13.37 10.49
N GLY A 61 0.54 -13.22 9.65
CA GLY A 61 -0.85 -12.99 10.06
C GLY A 61 -1.16 -11.54 10.43
N PHE A 62 -0.20 -10.62 10.33
CA PHE A 62 -0.47 -9.20 10.49
C PHE A 62 -1.30 -8.69 9.29
N ILE A 63 -2.34 -7.91 9.58
CA ILE A 63 -3.15 -7.23 8.57
C ILE A 63 -3.02 -5.74 8.82
N LEU A 64 -2.51 -5.01 7.83
CA LEU A 64 -2.46 -3.56 7.85
C LEU A 64 -3.63 -3.03 7.03
N THR A 65 -4.40 -2.11 7.62
CA THR A 65 -5.38 -1.30 6.88
C THR A 65 -5.02 0.15 7.11
N ASP A 66 -4.72 0.88 6.02
CA ASP A 66 -4.31 2.27 6.07
C ASP A 66 -5.16 3.12 5.11
N PRO A 67 -5.43 4.39 5.43
CA PRO A 67 -6.09 5.31 4.50
C PRO A 67 -5.16 5.66 3.33
N VAL A 68 -5.75 6.09 2.21
CA VAL A 68 -5.03 6.51 0.99
C VAL A 68 -4.05 7.66 1.21
N THR A 69 -4.27 8.44 2.27
CA THR A 69 -3.38 9.52 2.71
C THR A 69 -2.06 9.01 3.30
N GLY A 70 -1.93 7.71 3.55
CA GLY A 70 -0.76 7.12 4.22
C GLY A 70 -0.70 7.41 5.72
N GLN A 71 -1.75 8.01 6.30
CA GLN A 71 -1.80 8.32 7.73
C GLN A 71 -2.18 7.08 8.53
N ARG A 72 -1.20 6.44 9.17
CA ARG A 72 -1.39 5.22 9.95
C ARG A 72 -2.21 5.50 11.22
N TYR A 73 -3.44 5.00 11.27
CA TYR A 73 -4.23 4.97 12.51
C TYR A 73 -3.98 3.63 13.18
N TRP A 74 -3.21 3.62 14.27
CA TRP A 74 -2.95 2.39 15.02
C TRP A 74 -4.25 1.85 15.65
N SER A 75 -4.46 0.54 15.58
CA SER A 75 -5.28 -0.21 16.54
C SER A 75 -4.48 -1.44 16.97
N THR A 76 -4.16 -1.48 18.25
CA THR A 76 -3.92 -2.74 18.97
C THR A 76 -5.25 -3.17 19.59
N LEU A 77 -5.54 -4.47 19.55
CA LEU A 77 -6.33 -5.10 20.60
C LEU A 77 -5.53 -5.11 21.90
#